data_AF-K0TD78-F1
#
_entry.id   AF-K0TD78-F1
#
_cell.length_a   1.000
_cell.length_b   1.000
_cell.length_c   1.000
_cell.angle_alpha   90.00
_cell.angle_beta   90.00
_cell.angle_gamma   90.00
#
_symmetry.space_group_name_H-M   'P 1'
#
loop_
_entity.id
_entity.type
_entity.pdbx_description
1 polymer ?
#
loop_
_entity_poly.entity_id
_entity_poly.type
_entity_poly.pdbx_seq_one_letter_code
_entity_poly.pdbx_strand_id
1 'polypeptide(L)'
;MISSSSPEHKRRKADGGSRSSKKSWRDKAIDKFDLLPVPNDWKDAVALGDEDTWKRYYKYRSDIDDVDEEDSDPEECPETGTYLREWKQTMAQKIEERMKGCPWPWSPALGCIDWDCEYIRTADYFSHVWSPYAIPHAIELMHRYHHGRSRMYSVEFFTAWKYRLVDFADQDSVNNERMKLLCSDCFEDEQLRADVIDVENLKKKTCRKLRAFLFGSCSDESKRVTCTDYDFWLLIFGSMGTTDPNLANDPYHCNLGYSWSPNRKERKMLYKLKAKEGDEDEDDFCCDPDEPFDEYYPDGCSWLKHRVMEITDSLGPVSKHYRAPTVQDAIGWTEEWQEEQDERGHMMDVLAAARMHGLIR
;
A
#
# COMPACT_ATOMS: atom_id res chain seq x y z
N MET A 1 25.26 5.03 -42.13
CA MET A 1 26.31 5.61 -41.27
C MET A 1 26.23 7.12 -41.39
N ILE A 2 25.95 7.80 -40.27
CA ILE A 2 26.55 9.06 -39.80
C ILE A 2 25.71 9.47 -38.59
N SER A 3 26.38 9.41 -37.45
CA SER A 3 25.94 9.82 -36.13
C SER A 3 25.88 11.35 -36.04
N SER A 4 24.86 11.90 -35.38
CA SER A 4 24.82 13.31 -35.00
C SER A 4 24.43 13.43 -33.53
N SER A 5 25.46 13.54 -32.68
CA SER A 5 25.38 13.83 -31.25
C SER A 5 25.19 15.33 -30.99
N SER A 6 24.48 15.60 -29.89
CA SER A 6 24.09 16.91 -29.34
C SER A 6 25.24 17.87 -29.02
N PRO A 7 24.97 19.19 -28.95
CA PRO A 7 25.96 20.19 -28.58
C PRO A 7 26.07 20.41 -27.06
N GLU A 8 27.31 20.33 -26.58
CA GLU A 8 27.78 20.76 -25.26
C GLU A 8 27.59 22.27 -25.05
N HIS A 9 26.88 22.67 -23.98
CA HIS A 9 26.97 24.04 -23.47
C HIS A 9 27.88 24.10 -22.23
N LYS A 10 29.15 24.43 -22.49
CA LYS A 10 30.15 24.87 -21.51
C LYS A 10 29.65 26.11 -20.74
N ARG A 11 29.45 25.99 -19.43
CA ARG A 11 29.40 27.15 -18.52
C ARG A 11 30.80 27.46 -17.97
N ARG A 12 31.23 28.70 -18.20
CA ARG A 12 32.51 29.30 -17.83
C ARG A 12 32.70 29.34 -16.30
N LYS A 13 33.91 28.99 -15.85
CA LYS A 13 34.43 29.33 -14.52
C LYS A 13 34.48 30.86 -14.37
N ALA A 14 33.91 31.37 -13.29
CA ALA A 14 34.27 32.66 -12.73
C ALA A 14 34.99 32.41 -11.40
N ASP A 15 36.28 32.74 -11.37
CA ASP A 15 37.05 32.90 -10.14
C ASP A 15 36.50 34.12 -9.39
N GLY A 16 35.89 33.86 -8.25
CA GLY A 16 35.51 34.85 -7.24
C GLY A 16 35.55 34.14 -5.90
N GLY A 17 36.45 34.59 -5.02
CA GLY A 17 36.79 33.89 -3.78
C GLY A 17 35.57 33.44 -2.98
N SER A 18 35.38 32.13 -2.90
CA SER A 18 34.38 31.53 -2.03
C SER A 18 35.11 30.96 -0.82
N ARG A 19 34.97 31.63 0.32
CA ARG A 19 35.01 30.92 1.61
C ARG A 19 34.08 29.75 1.43
N SER A 20 34.62 28.52 1.44
CA SER A 20 33.85 27.28 1.48
C SER A 20 32.92 27.34 2.70
N SER A 21 31.75 27.95 2.54
CA SER A 21 30.66 27.85 3.49
C SER A 21 30.25 26.40 3.43
N LYS A 22 30.53 25.64 4.50
CA LYS A 22 30.06 24.26 4.60
C LYS A 22 28.58 24.24 4.21
N LYS A 23 28.23 23.52 3.15
CA LYS A 23 26.83 23.35 2.74
C LYS A 23 26.02 22.88 3.95
N SER A 24 24.85 23.48 4.14
CA SER A 24 23.92 23.08 5.20
C SER A 24 23.50 21.62 5.04
N TRP A 25 23.02 20.97 6.09
CA TRP A 25 22.49 19.59 5.95
C TRP A 25 21.28 19.54 5.03
N ARG A 26 20.45 20.58 5.06
CA ARG A 26 19.32 20.73 4.15
C ARG A 26 19.78 20.73 2.70
N ASP A 27 20.77 21.56 2.34
CA ASP A 27 21.28 21.62 0.97
C ASP A 27 21.90 20.29 0.54
N LYS A 28 22.61 19.60 1.44
CA LYS A 28 23.14 18.25 1.16
C LYS A 28 22.04 17.23 0.90
N ALA A 29 20.94 17.27 1.66
CA ALA A 29 19.80 16.38 1.47
C ALA A 29 19.07 16.68 0.15
N ILE A 30 18.84 17.96 -0.15
CA ILE A 30 18.25 18.38 -1.43
C ILE A 30 19.10 17.89 -2.59
N ASP A 31 20.42 18.12 -2.54
CA ASP A 31 21.33 17.72 -3.61
C ASP A 31 21.45 16.19 -3.76
N LYS A 32 21.53 15.43 -2.66
CA LYS A 32 21.69 13.96 -2.72
C LYS A 32 20.41 13.26 -3.20
N PHE A 33 19.25 13.74 -2.73
CA PHE A 33 17.98 13.04 -2.92
C PHE A 33 17.02 13.71 -3.91
N ASP A 34 17.52 14.71 -4.64
CA ASP A 34 16.78 15.49 -5.66
C ASP A 34 15.43 16.04 -5.16
N LEU A 35 15.44 16.63 -3.95
CA LEU A 35 14.21 17.11 -3.32
C LEU A 35 13.68 18.37 -4.01
N LEU A 36 12.39 18.36 -4.32
CA LEU A 36 11.71 19.52 -4.91
C LEU A 36 11.49 20.63 -3.87
N PRO A 37 11.49 21.92 -4.27
CA PRO A 37 11.06 22.98 -3.38
C PRO A 37 9.58 22.82 -3.04
N VAL A 38 9.21 23.04 -1.77
CA VAL A 38 7.80 23.09 -1.35
C VAL A 38 7.08 24.18 -2.15
N PRO A 39 5.91 23.89 -2.76
CA PRO A 39 5.13 24.91 -3.47
C PRO A 39 4.77 26.08 -2.57
N ASN A 40 4.85 27.31 -3.10
CA ASN A 40 4.68 28.56 -2.33
C ASN A 40 3.39 28.56 -1.51
N ASP A 41 2.30 28.06 -2.09
CA ASP A 41 0.97 28.08 -1.50
C ASP A 41 0.85 27.24 -0.23
N TRP A 42 1.82 26.36 0.04
CA TRP A 42 1.81 25.45 1.19
C TRP A 42 2.98 25.70 2.16
N LYS A 43 3.92 26.59 1.81
CA LYS A 43 5.15 26.80 2.59
C LYS A 43 4.90 27.16 4.05
N ASP A 44 3.86 27.94 4.33
CA ASP A 44 3.52 28.38 5.68
C ASP A 44 2.94 27.26 6.55
N ALA A 45 2.46 26.17 5.93
CA ALA A 45 1.93 25.00 6.63
C ALA A 45 3.00 23.94 6.91
N VAL A 46 4.22 24.11 6.38
CA VAL A 46 5.28 23.11 6.44
C VAL A 46 6.42 23.57 7.33
N ALA A 47 6.67 22.82 8.40
CA ALA A 47 7.86 23.02 9.21
C ALA A 47 9.11 22.67 8.40
N LEU A 48 10.00 23.63 8.20
CA LEU A 48 11.19 23.44 7.37
C LEU A 48 12.27 22.60 8.05
N GLY A 49 12.17 22.31 9.35
CA GLY A 49 13.19 21.61 10.15
C GLY A 49 14.45 22.44 10.39
N ASP A 50 15.13 22.20 11.51
CA ASP A 50 16.44 22.79 11.82
C ASP A 50 17.61 21.93 11.26
N GLU A 51 18.85 22.40 11.44
CA GLU A 51 20.04 21.68 10.93
C GLU A 51 20.16 20.25 11.49
N ASP A 52 19.78 20.03 12.75
CA ASP A 52 19.84 18.72 13.37
C ASP A 52 18.76 17.79 12.82
N THR A 53 17.57 18.31 12.53
CA THR A 53 16.50 17.61 11.82
C THR A 53 16.96 17.13 10.46
N TRP A 54 17.55 18.01 9.65
CA TRP A 54 18.07 17.65 8.33
C TRP A 54 19.24 16.68 8.38
N LYS A 55 20.10 16.79 9.40
CA LYS A 55 21.17 15.82 9.64
C LYS A 55 20.63 14.44 9.99
N ARG A 56 19.58 14.36 10.80
CA ARG A 56 18.90 13.09 11.12
C ARG A 56 18.27 12.50 9.87
N TYR A 57 17.50 13.29 9.12
CA TYR A 57 16.90 12.88 7.85
C TYR A 57 17.94 12.34 6.87
N TYR A 58 19.03 13.08 6.65
CA TYR A 58 20.08 12.69 5.70
C TYR A 58 20.72 11.35 6.06
N LYS A 59 21.06 11.17 7.34
CA LYS A 59 21.68 9.93 7.81
C LYS A 59 20.71 8.77 7.68
N TYR A 60 19.52 8.91 8.24
CA TYR A 60 18.52 7.85 8.25
C TYR A 60 18.16 7.40 6.83
N ARG A 61 17.90 8.34 5.91
CA ARG A 61 17.60 8.00 4.52
C ARG A 61 18.79 7.39 3.79
N SER A 62 20.01 7.87 4.04
CA SER A 62 21.21 7.26 3.43
C SER A 62 21.37 5.82 3.89
N ASP A 63 21.21 5.56 5.19
CA ASP A 63 21.33 4.21 5.75
C ASP A 63 20.28 3.26 5.15
N ILE A 64 19.05 3.74 4.88
CA ILE A 64 18.01 2.94 4.21
C ILE A 64 18.30 2.73 2.72
N ASP A 65 18.71 3.78 2.00
CA ASP A 65 19.01 3.67 0.57
C ASP A 65 20.22 2.75 0.32
N ASP A 66 21.22 2.76 1.20
CA ASP A 66 22.39 1.87 1.13
C ASP A 66 21.97 0.39 1.31
N VAL A 67 21.03 0.09 2.23
CA VAL A 67 20.49 -1.27 2.42
C VAL A 67 19.63 -1.72 1.22
N ASP A 68 18.82 -0.82 0.66
CA ASP A 68 17.99 -1.12 -0.51
C ASP A 68 18.82 -1.51 -1.75
N GLU A 69 20.01 -0.90 -1.90
CA GLU A 69 20.97 -1.26 -2.94
C GLU A 69 21.56 -2.67 -2.70
N GLU A 70 21.89 -3.02 -1.46
CA GLU A 70 22.41 -4.34 -1.07
C GLU A 70 21.36 -5.46 -1.26
N ASP A 71 20.12 -5.27 -0.77
CA ASP A 71 19.03 -6.26 -0.87
C ASP A 71 18.60 -6.56 -2.33
N SER A 72 18.95 -5.67 -3.25
CA SER A 72 18.65 -5.83 -4.69
C SER A 72 19.67 -6.68 -5.43
N ASP A 73 20.78 -7.06 -4.78
CA ASP A 73 21.84 -7.88 -5.37
C ASP A 73 21.41 -9.36 -5.41
N PRO A 74 21.19 -9.94 -6.60
CA PRO A 74 20.76 -11.33 -6.74
C PRO A 74 21.85 -12.36 -6.38
N GLU A 75 23.10 -11.94 -6.15
CA GLU A 75 24.21 -12.86 -5.89
C GLU A 75 24.12 -13.53 -4.51
N GLU A 76 23.50 -12.88 -3.51
CA GLU A 76 23.39 -13.43 -2.15
C GLU A 76 22.15 -14.33 -1.96
N CYS A 77 21.01 -13.97 -2.56
CA CYS A 77 19.77 -14.76 -2.55
C CYS A 77 19.00 -14.58 -3.87
N PRO A 78 19.22 -15.47 -4.86
CA PRO A 78 18.72 -15.28 -6.23
C PRO A 78 17.19 -15.09 -6.32
N GLU A 79 16.41 -15.85 -5.56
CA GLU A 79 14.95 -15.75 -5.58
C GLU A 79 14.46 -14.42 -5.01
N THR A 80 15.00 -14.01 -3.85
CA THR A 80 14.60 -12.79 -3.14
C THR A 80 15.02 -11.53 -3.91
N GLY A 81 16.27 -11.49 -4.40
CA GLY A 81 16.77 -10.35 -5.19
C GLY A 81 16.09 -10.20 -6.55
N THR A 82 15.69 -11.32 -7.17
CA THR A 82 14.87 -11.28 -8.41
C THR A 82 13.48 -10.72 -8.15
N TYR A 83 12.81 -11.21 -7.11
CA TYR A 83 11.47 -10.75 -6.74
C TYR A 83 11.46 -9.24 -6.39
N LEU A 84 12.42 -8.76 -5.59
CA LEU A 84 12.49 -7.33 -5.23
C LEU A 84 12.67 -6.44 -6.46
N ARG A 85 13.48 -6.89 -7.43
CA ARG A 85 13.69 -6.17 -8.70
C ARG A 85 12.43 -6.10 -9.54
N GLU A 86 11.72 -7.21 -9.68
CA GLU A 86 10.46 -7.25 -10.43
C GLU A 86 9.42 -6.33 -9.79
N TRP A 87 9.28 -6.39 -8.45
CA TRP A 87 8.41 -5.50 -7.71
C TRP A 87 8.75 -4.01 -7.94
N LYS A 88 10.04 -3.64 -7.85
CA LYS A 88 10.50 -2.28 -8.15
C LYS A 88 10.14 -1.85 -9.57
N GLN A 89 10.33 -2.73 -10.55
CA GLN A 89 10.03 -2.45 -11.95
C GLN A 89 8.53 -2.22 -12.18
N THR A 90 7.68 -3.07 -11.63
CA THR A 90 6.22 -2.91 -11.73
C THR A 90 5.75 -1.63 -11.05
N MET A 91 6.27 -1.34 -9.86
CA MET A 91 5.91 -0.10 -9.15
C MET A 91 6.38 1.15 -9.90
N ALA A 92 7.54 1.12 -10.56
CA ALA A 92 8.00 2.24 -11.37
C ALA A 92 7.01 2.58 -12.50
N GLN A 93 6.47 1.57 -13.19
CA GLN A 93 5.44 1.77 -14.21
C GLN A 93 4.18 2.41 -13.62
N LYS A 94 3.75 1.97 -12.43
CA LYS A 94 2.56 2.54 -11.76
C LYS A 94 2.74 3.93 -11.23
N ILE A 95 3.94 4.27 -10.79
CA ILE A 95 4.30 5.64 -10.43
C ILE A 95 4.19 6.54 -11.66
N GLU A 96 4.72 6.12 -12.81
CA GLU A 96 4.64 6.87 -14.07
C GLU A 96 3.20 7.10 -14.54
N GLU A 97 2.34 6.09 -14.45
CA GLU A 97 0.92 6.19 -14.81
C GLU A 97 0.12 7.13 -13.89
N ARG A 98 0.40 7.12 -12.58
CA ARG A 98 -0.48 7.71 -11.56
C ARG A 98 -0.01 9.06 -11.02
N MET A 99 1.29 9.35 -11.09
CA MET A 99 1.84 10.61 -10.60
C MET A 99 1.90 11.65 -11.70
N LYS A 100 1.39 12.86 -11.42
CA LYS A 100 1.32 13.96 -12.40
C LYS A 100 2.63 14.76 -12.48
N GLY A 101 3.73 14.06 -12.78
CA GLY A 101 5.07 14.66 -12.87
C GLY A 101 5.71 15.00 -11.52
N CYS A 102 5.12 14.52 -10.42
CA CYS A 102 5.72 14.55 -9.08
C CYS A 102 6.38 13.19 -8.80
N PRO A 103 7.62 13.14 -8.28
CA PRO A 103 8.25 11.86 -7.97
C PRO A 103 7.56 11.18 -6.79
N TRP A 104 7.63 9.85 -6.75
CA TRP A 104 7.23 9.03 -5.60
C TRP A 104 8.49 8.34 -5.06
N PRO A 105 9.32 9.03 -4.25
CA PRO A 105 10.56 8.47 -3.76
C PRO A 105 10.23 7.44 -2.68
N TRP A 106 10.64 6.20 -2.91
CA TRP A 106 10.36 5.09 -2.01
C TRP A 106 11.52 4.09 -2.02
N SER A 107 11.78 3.47 -0.87
CA SER A 107 12.85 2.48 -0.68
C SER A 107 12.20 1.21 -0.10
N PRO A 108 11.86 0.20 -0.93
CA PRO A 108 11.30 -1.06 -0.45
C PRO A 108 12.35 -1.95 0.20
N ALA A 109 11.95 -2.84 1.09
CA ALA A 109 12.84 -3.83 1.69
C ALA A 109 12.06 -5.11 2.03
N LEU A 110 12.76 -6.24 2.07
CA LEU A 110 12.21 -7.54 2.47
C LEU A 110 12.81 -7.93 3.81
N GLY A 111 11.99 -7.95 4.86
CA GLY A 111 12.49 -8.23 6.20
C GLY A 111 12.66 -9.72 6.47
N CYS A 112 11.59 -10.49 6.35
CA CYS A 112 11.62 -11.94 6.53
C CYS A 112 10.79 -12.58 5.43
N ILE A 113 11.32 -13.60 4.77
CA ILE A 113 10.62 -14.37 3.76
C ILE A 113 10.80 -15.86 4.02
N ASP A 114 9.70 -16.58 4.07
CA ASP A 114 9.65 -18.04 4.17
C ASP A 114 9.00 -18.57 2.90
N TRP A 115 9.74 -19.39 2.15
CA TRP A 115 9.28 -20.00 0.91
C TRP A 115 8.82 -21.44 1.18
N ASP A 116 7.66 -21.84 0.65
CA ASP A 116 7.20 -23.22 0.63
C ASP A 116 7.12 -23.67 -0.83
N CYS A 117 8.17 -24.34 -1.30
CA CYS A 117 8.38 -24.67 -2.72
C CYS A 117 8.40 -23.41 -3.62
N GLU A 118 7.38 -23.24 -4.47
CA GLU A 118 7.31 -22.18 -5.50
C GLU A 118 6.52 -20.95 -5.03
N TYR A 119 6.04 -20.92 -3.78
CA TYR A 119 5.22 -19.82 -3.26
C TYR A 119 5.75 -19.29 -1.92
N ILE A 120 5.51 -18.00 -1.69
CA ILE A 120 5.81 -17.34 -0.42
C ILE A 120 4.79 -17.81 0.61
N ARG A 121 5.28 -18.43 1.68
CA ARG A 121 4.46 -18.83 2.82
C ARG A 121 4.30 -17.71 3.83
N THR A 122 5.36 -16.99 4.13
CA THR A 122 5.31 -15.84 5.04
C THR A 122 6.22 -14.76 4.49
N ALA A 123 5.76 -13.51 4.52
CA ALA A 123 6.61 -12.38 4.20
C ALA A 123 6.31 -11.18 5.09
N ASP A 124 7.37 -10.49 5.53
CA ASP A 124 7.31 -9.15 6.08
C ASP A 124 7.95 -8.21 5.06
N TYR A 125 7.11 -7.45 4.37
CA TYR A 125 7.52 -6.38 3.47
C TYR A 125 7.62 -5.07 4.22
N PHE A 126 8.65 -4.30 3.92
CA PHE A 126 8.86 -2.95 4.46
C PHE A 126 9.03 -1.95 3.33
N SER A 127 8.69 -0.70 3.61
CA SER A 127 9.08 0.39 2.73
C SER A 127 9.09 1.72 3.45
N HIS A 128 9.98 2.59 3.01
CA HIS A 128 9.97 4.00 3.35
C HIS A 128 9.51 4.81 2.15
N VAL A 129 8.40 5.53 2.30
CA VAL A 129 7.96 6.53 1.32
C VAL A 129 8.40 7.90 1.81
N TRP A 130 9.25 8.56 1.04
CA TRP A 130 9.85 9.84 1.39
C TRP A 130 9.05 11.00 0.82
N SER A 131 9.04 12.13 1.52
CA SER A 131 8.54 13.37 0.91
C SER A 131 9.34 13.66 -0.38
N PRO A 132 8.67 13.92 -1.52
CA PRO A 132 9.35 14.39 -2.73
C PRO A 132 9.80 15.84 -2.62
N TYR A 133 9.25 16.59 -1.68
CA TYR A 133 9.62 17.97 -1.41
C TYR A 133 10.67 18.06 -0.31
N ALA A 134 11.30 19.23 -0.18
CA ALA A 134 12.24 19.59 0.88
C ALA A 134 11.53 19.73 2.25
N ILE A 135 10.96 18.61 2.69
CA ILE A 135 10.25 18.36 3.95
C ILE A 135 10.91 17.11 4.54
N PRO A 136 11.49 17.20 5.75
CA PRO A 136 12.21 16.08 6.35
C PRO A 136 11.22 15.12 7.00
N HIS A 137 10.39 14.46 6.20
CA HIS A 137 9.36 13.49 6.61
C HIS A 137 9.47 12.21 5.79
N ALA A 138 9.10 11.09 6.41
CA ALA A 138 8.89 9.82 5.73
C ALA A 138 7.70 9.07 6.33
N ILE A 139 7.05 8.24 5.53
CA ILE A 139 6.10 7.25 6.01
C ILE A 139 6.78 5.90 5.93
N GLU A 140 6.95 5.25 7.07
CA GLU A 140 7.38 3.87 7.11
C GLU A 140 6.15 2.97 7.04
N LEU A 141 6.23 1.96 6.20
CA LEU A 141 5.15 1.08 5.84
C LEU A 141 5.58 -0.37 6.06
N MET A 142 4.62 -1.22 6.45
CA MET A 142 4.86 -2.66 6.60
C MET A 142 3.63 -3.44 6.17
N HIS A 143 3.85 -4.46 5.35
CA HIS A 143 2.84 -5.46 5.04
C HIS A 143 3.35 -6.82 5.53
N ARG A 144 2.61 -7.39 6.48
CA ARG A 144 2.83 -8.76 6.94
C ARG A 144 1.84 -9.68 6.26
N TYR A 145 2.37 -10.76 5.68
CA TYR A 145 1.64 -11.76 4.96
C TYR A 145 1.95 -13.15 5.54
N HIS A 146 0.91 -13.97 5.75
CA HIS A 146 1.04 -15.38 6.07
C HIS A 146 0.01 -16.21 5.30
N HIS A 147 0.52 -17.20 4.57
CA HIS A 147 -0.22 -18.24 3.88
C HIS A 147 -0.36 -19.47 4.80
N GLY A 148 -1.59 -19.83 5.14
CA GLY A 148 -1.90 -20.96 6.01
C GLY A 148 -1.88 -22.29 5.27
N ARG A 149 -1.40 -23.36 5.92
CA ARG A 149 -1.47 -24.76 5.43
C ARG A 149 -2.86 -25.42 5.62
N SER A 150 -3.93 -24.63 5.72
CA SER A 150 -5.28 -25.16 5.98
C SER A 150 -5.96 -25.53 4.66
N ARG A 151 -5.94 -26.83 4.33
CA ARG A 151 -6.72 -27.53 3.28
C ARG A 151 -7.04 -26.74 1.99
N MET A 152 -6.17 -26.92 1.00
CA MET A 152 -6.37 -26.87 -0.46
C MET A 152 -6.89 -25.58 -1.13
N TYR A 153 -7.56 -24.61 -0.48
CA TYR A 153 -8.23 -23.54 -1.25
C TYR A 153 -8.30 -22.11 -0.65
N SER A 154 -7.76 -21.81 0.55
CA SER A 154 -7.77 -20.43 1.06
C SER A 154 -6.44 -19.71 0.79
N VAL A 155 -6.51 -18.57 0.10
CA VAL A 155 -5.33 -17.89 -0.48
C VAL A 155 -4.56 -17.03 0.52
N GLU A 156 -5.13 -16.63 1.66
CA GLU A 156 -4.44 -15.86 2.70
C GLU A 156 -4.98 -16.22 4.09
N PHE A 157 -4.10 -16.53 5.05
CA PHE A 157 -4.49 -16.81 6.44
C PHE A 157 -4.44 -15.56 7.31
N PHE A 158 -3.46 -14.69 7.05
CA PHE A 158 -3.31 -13.41 7.73
C PHE A 158 -2.61 -12.40 6.84
N THR A 159 -3.22 -11.24 6.64
CA THR A 159 -2.58 -10.05 6.07
C THR A 159 -2.81 -8.83 6.93
N ALA A 160 -1.75 -8.04 7.17
CA ALA A 160 -1.82 -6.82 7.95
C ALA A 160 -0.93 -5.72 7.36
N TRP A 161 -1.54 -4.57 7.10
CA TRP A 161 -0.85 -3.37 6.64
C TRP A 161 -0.72 -2.39 7.79
N LYS A 162 0.49 -1.88 8.00
CA LYS A 162 0.79 -0.96 9.09
C LYS A 162 1.59 0.22 8.57
N TYR A 163 1.52 1.32 9.30
CA TYR A 163 2.25 2.53 8.97
C TYR A 163 2.77 3.24 10.22
N ARG A 164 3.82 4.03 10.04
CA ARG A 164 4.36 4.96 11.04
C ARG A 164 4.77 6.25 10.35
N LEU A 165 4.56 7.38 11.03
CA LEU A 165 5.01 8.68 10.55
C LEU A 165 6.38 8.96 11.15
N VAL A 166 7.38 9.18 10.32
CA VAL A 166 8.73 9.51 10.74
C VAL A 166 8.92 11.02 10.55
N ASP A 167 8.70 11.77 11.62
CA ASP A 167 8.92 13.20 11.69
C ASP A 167 10.32 13.45 12.26
N PHE A 168 11.26 13.86 11.42
CA PHE A 168 12.64 13.99 11.86
C PHE A 168 12.88 15.18 12.80
N ALA A 169 11.89 16.06 12.99
CA ALA A 169 11.91 17.06 14.05
C ALA A 169 11.60 16.43 15.43
N ASP A 170 10.82 15.34 15.46
CA ASP A 170 10.49 14.56 16.65
C ASP A 170 11.39 13.32 16.78
N GLN A 171 12.34 13.37 17.70
CA GLN A 171 13.30 12.28 17.93
C GLN A 171 12.63 10.96 18.37
N ASP A 172 11.46 11.00 19.02
CA ASP A 172 10.76 9.79 19.45
C ASP A 172 10.11 9.06 18.26
N SER A 173 9.62 9.82 17.28
CA SER A 173 9.03 9.26 16.05
C SER A 173 10.05 8.43 15.26
N VAL A 174 11.32 8.84 15.26
CA VAL A 174 12.41 8.15 14.56
C VAL A 174 12.78 6.83 15.23
N ASN A 175 12.84 6.80 16.57
CA ASN A 175 13.45 5.70 17.32
C ASN A 175 12.45 4.70 17.92
N ASN A 176 11.27 5.16 18.34
CA ASN A 176 10.46 4.41 19.32
C ASN A 176 8.96 4.37 19.03
N GLU A 177 8.45 5.11 18.03
CA GLU A 177 7.03 5.03 17.73
C GLU A 177 6.67 3.64 17.15
N ARG A 178 5.62 3.03 17.69
CA ARG A 178 5.08 1.76 17.19
C ARG A 178 4.26 2.00 15.93
N MET A 179 4.38 1.09 14.97
CA MET A 179 3.52 1.10 13.79
C MET A 179 2.04 0.94 14.16
N LYS A 180 1.19 1.71 13.50
CA LYS A 180 -0.26 1.69 13.62
C LYS A 180 -0.83 0.77 12.56
N LEU A 181 -1.80 -0.06 12.93
CA LEU A 181 -2.54 -0.89 11.98
C LEU A 181 -3.34 0.02 11.05
N LEU A 182 -3.13 -0.10 9.74
CA LEU A 182 -3.94 0.58 8.73
C LEU A 182 -5.22 -0.22 8.49
N CYS A 183 -5.04 -1.49 8.15
CA CYS A 183 -6.07 -2.50 8.02
C CYS A 183 -5.46 -3.91 8.10
N SER A 184 -6.32 -4.91 8.28
CA SER A 184 -5.95 -6.33 8.19
C SER A 184 -7.11 -7.18 7.70
N ASP A 185 -6.77 -8.33 7.16
CA ASP A 185 -7.67 -9.44 6.85
C ASP A 185 -7.13 -10.67 7.60
N CYS A 186 -7.95 -11.32 8.43
CA CYS A 186 -7.51 -12.40 9.32
C CYS A 186 -8.51 -13.56 9.30
N PHE A 187 -8.06 -14.71 8.80
CA PHE A 187 -8.79 -15.98 8.87
C PHE A 187 -8.08 -16.91 9.86
N GLU A 188 -8.23 -16.70 11.16
CA GLU A 188 -7.70 -17.65 12.15
C GLU A 188 -8.57 -18.94 12.21
N ASP A 189 -7.94 -20.09 12.02
CA ASP A 189 -8.48 -21.44 12.32
C ASP A 189 -7.82 -21.86 13.66
N GLU A 190 -8.50 -22.17 14.77
CA GLU A 190 -9.47 -23.27 15.01
C GLU A 190 -10.72 -22.86 15.84
N GLN A 191 -10.90 -21.58 16.16
CA GLN A 191 -11.97 -21.10 17.08
C GLN A 191 -12.59 -19.74 16.69
N LEU A 192 -12.48 -19.30 15.41
CA LEU A 192 -13.13 -18.13 14.77
C LEU A 192 -13.53 -16.96 15.68
N ARG A 193 -12.60 -16.52 16.52
CA ARG A 193 -12.70 -15.29 17.32
C ARG A 193 -11.84 -14.20 16.71
N ALA A 194 -12.25 -13.62 15.59
CA ALA A 194 -11.77 -12.30 15.19
C ALA A 194 -12.71 -11.65 14.16
N ASP A 195 -12.87 -10.34 14.27
CA ASP A 195 -13.37 -9.49 13.20
C ASP A 195 -12.58 -9.80 11.92
N VAL A 196 -13.26 -10.37 10.92
CA VAL A 196 -12.66 -10.85 9.65
C VAL A 196 -11.78 -9.77 9.02
N ILE A 197 -12.17 -8.50 9.18
CA ILE A 197 -11.45 -7.34 8.68
C ILE A 197 -11.39 -6.24 9.75
N ASP A 198 -10.19 -5.71 10.01
CA ASP A 198 -10.00 -4.44 10.71
C ASP A 198 -9.73 -3.33 9.70
N VAL A 199 -10.55 -2.27 9.73
CA VAL A 199 -10.41 -1.07 8.87
C VAL A 199 -10.46 0.21 9.70
N GLU A 200 -10.11 0.16 10.99
CA GLU A 200 -10.20 1.29 11.91
C GLU A 200 -9.51 2.53 11.34
N ASN A 201 -8.34 2.34 10.72
CA ASN A 201 -7.52 3.43 10.20
C ASN A 201 -7.59 3.58 8.68
N LEU A 202 -8.24 2.67 7.94
CA LEU A 202 -8.45 2.81 6.49
C LEU A 202 -9.69 3.69 6.21
N LYS A 203 -9.50 5.01 6.33
CA LYS A 203 -10.55 6.04 6.21
C LYS A 203 -10.04 7.30 5.51
N LYS A 204 -10.95 8.09 4.95
CA LYS A 204 -10.65 9.39 4.28
C LYS A 204 -9.85 10.36 5.16
N LYS A 205 -10.10 10.37 6.48
CA LYS A 205 -9.35 11.19 7.45
C LYS A 205 -7.88 10.79 7.52
N THR A 206 -7.59 9.49 7.51
CA THR A 206 -6.22 8.97 7.51
C THR A 206 -5.51 9.31 6.20
N CYS A 207 -6.18 9.15 5.05
CA CYS A 207 -5.65 9.57 3.75
C CYS A 207 -5.20 11.03 3.79
N ARG A 208 -6.08 11.95 4.21
CA ARG A 208 -5.77 13.38 4.34
C ARG A 208 -4.56 13.63 5.26
N LYS A 209 -4.48 12.92 6.39
CA LYS A 209 -3.37 13.03 7.34
C LYS A 209 -2.04 12.58 6.72
N LEU A 210 -2.01 11.40 6.09
CA LEU A 210 -0.81 10.86 5.44
C LEU A 210 -0.33 11.79 4.31
N ARG A 211 -1.26 12.27 3.48
CA ARG A 211 -0.93 13.20 2.39
C ARG A 211 -0.40 14.53 2.89
N ALA A 212 -1.08 15.15 3.86
CA ALA A 212 -0.64 16.41 4.43
C ALA A 212 0.74 16.26 5.09
N PHE A 213 1.00 15.11 5.71
CA PHE A 213 2.31 14.81 6.27
C PHE A 213 3.40 14.65 5.20
N LEU A 214 3.13 13.86 4.15
CA LEU A 214 4.12 13.56 3.11
C LEU A 214 4.39 14.73 2.16
N PHE A 215 3.34 15.45 1.75
CA PHE A 215 3.42 16.51 0.75
C PHE A 215 3.37 17.92 1.34
N GLY A 216 3.08 18.05 2.64
CA GLY A 216 2.86 19.33 3.31
C GLY A 216 1.46 19.91 3.14
N SER A 217 0.61 19.30 2.28
CA SER A 217 -0.76 19.75 2.03
C SER A 217 -1.66 18.58 1.60
N CYS A 218 -2.97 18.74 1.81
CA CYS A 218 -4.00 17.84 1.26
C CYS A 218 -5.08 18.61 0.47
N SER A 219 -4.78 19.85 0.06
CA SER A 219 -5.68 20.69 -0.72
C SER A 219 -5.89 20.14 -2.14
N ASP A 220 -6.91 20.62 -2.84
CA ASP A 220 -7.19 20.18 -4.21
C ASP A 220 -6.07 20.56 -5.17
N GLU A 221 -5.39 21.69 -4.94
CA GLU A 221 -4.18 22.08 -5.69
C GLU A 221 -3.07 21.05 -5.50
N SER A 222 -2.86 20.58 -4.28
CA SER A 222 -1.88 19.52 -3.98
C SER A 222 -2.20 18.21 -4.70
N LYS A 223 -3.48 17.82 -4.72
CA LYS A 223 -3.92 16.62 -5.45
C LYS A 223 -3.77 16.76 -6.96
N ARG A 224 -3.95 17.97 -7.52
CA ARG A 224 -3.76 18.22 -8.96
C ARG A 224 -2.32 18.08 -9.42
N VAL A 225 -1.35 18.41 -8.56
CA VAL A 225 0.09 18.31 -8.89
C VAL A 225 0.72 16.98 -8.45
N THR A 226 0.08 16.25 -7.53
CA THR A 226 0.52 14.91 -7.09
C THR A 226 -0.32 13.83 -7.76
N CYS A 227 -1.38 13.35 -7.09
CA CYS A 227 -2.28 12.29 -7.55
C CYS A 227 -3.64 12.36 -6.83
N THR A 228 -4.63 11.57 -7.23
CA THR A 228 -5.93 11.51 -6.55
C THR A 228 -5.85 10.77 -5.21
N ASP A 229 -6.87 10.86 -4.34
CA ASP A 229 -6.90 10.10 -3.06
C ASP A 229 -6.92 8.58 -3.29
N TYR A 230 -7.52 8.14 -4.40
CA TYR A 230 -7.51 6.76 -4.85
C TYR A 230 -6.11 6.31 -5.23
N ASP A 231 -5.46 7.05 -6.13
CA ASP A 231 -4.08 6.75 -6.57
C ASP A 231 -3.08 6.76 -5.40
N PHE A 232 -3.26 7.69 -4.46
CA PHE A 232 -2.40 7.75 -3.27
C PHE A 232 -2.48 6.47 -2.43
N TRP A 233 -3.69 5.94 -2.21
CA TRP A 233 -3.83 4.66 -1.50
C TRP A 233 -3.22 3.50 -2.27
N LEU A 234 -3.42 3.44 -3.59
CA LEU A 234 -2.80 2.40 -4.42
C LEU A 234 -1.29 2.44 -4.34
N LEU A 235 -0.68 3.63 -4.35
CA LEU A 235 0.76 3.77 -4.20
C LEU A 235 1.23 3.40 -2.78
N ILE A 236 0.51 3.78 -1.73
CA ILE A 236 0.82 3.36 -0.35
C ILE A 236 0.81 1.82 -0.24
N PHE A 237 -0.24 1.15 -0.72
CA PHE A 237 -0.32 -0.31 -0.67
C PHE A 237 0.70 -0.99 -1.57
N GLY A 238 0.88 -0.50 -2.80
CA GLY A 238 1.88 -1.01 -3.73
C GLY A 238 3.31 -0.85 -3.22
N SER A 239 3.59 0.23 -2.49
CA SER A 239 4.89 0.44 -1.83
C SER A 239 5.17 -0.58 -0.72
N MET A 240 4.19 -1.34 -0.24
CA MET A 240 4.40 -2.41 0.73
C MET A 240 4.48 -3.81 0.11
N GLY A 241 4.41 -3.94 -1.21
CA GLY A 241 4.64 -5.23 -1.87
C GLY A 241 3.51 -6.23 -1.68
N THR A 242 3.62 -7.34 -2.40
CA THR A 242 2.52 -8.29 -2.60
C THR A 242 3.02 -9.64 -3.11
N THR A 243 2.53 -10.73 -2.54
CA THR A 243 2.90 -12.09 -2.94
C THR A 243 2.27 -12.58 -4.25
N ASP A 244 1.37 -11.83 -4.89
CA ASP A 244 0.74 -12.26 -6.14
C ASP A 244 1.68 -11.97 -7.34
N PRO A 245 2.23 -13.00 -8.03
CA PRO A 245 3.02 -12.81 -9.24
C PRO A 245 2.21 -12.21 -10.41
N ASN A 246 0.87 -12.24 -10.34
CA ASN A 246 0.00 -11.47 -11.22
C ASN A 246 -0.12 -10.00 -10.79
N LEU A 247 0.19 -9.59 -9.55
CA LEU A 247 0.33 -8.16 -9.23
C LEU A 247 1.62 -7.56 -9.81
N ALA A 248 2.67 -8.37 -10.00
CA ALA A 248 3.90 -7.93 -10.68
C ALA A 248 3.68 -7.76 -12.20
N ASN A 249 2.78 -8.54 -12.81
CA ASN A 249 2.55 -8.54 -14.26
C ASN A 249 1.23 -7.88 -14.71
N ASP A 250 0.22 -7.78 -13.83
CA ASP A 250 -1.11 -7.24 -14.12
C ASP A 250 -1.81 -6.62 -12.86
N PRO A 251 -1.62 -5.32 -12.62
CA PRO A 251 -2.18 -4.66 -11.45
C PRO A 251 -3.70 -4.40 -11.52
N TYR A 252 -4.39 -4.83 -12.59
CA TYR A 252 -5.84 -4.75 -12.63
C TYR A 252 -6.49 -5.73 -11.64
N HIS A 253 -5.83 -6.85 -11.37
CA HIS A 253 -6.21 -7.92 -10.46
C HIS A 253 -5.48 -7.85 -9.13
N CYS A 254 -5.49 -6.69 -8.49
CA CYS A 254 -4.88 -6.45 -7.19
C CYS A 254 -5.50 -7.38 -6.10
N ASN A 255 -5.16 -8.68 -6.08
CA ASN A 255 -5.70 -9.71 -5.19
C ASN A 255 -4.96 -9.74 -3.86
N LEU A 256 -4.78 -8.58 -3.25
CA LEU A 256 -4.40 -8.51 -1.84
C LEU A 256 -5.65 -8.79 -1.01
N GLY A 257 -5.69 -9.91 -0.29
CA GLY A 257 -6.85 -10.33 0.49
C GLY A 257 -7.90 -11.13 -0.28
N TYR A 258 -8.99 -11.41 0.41
CA TYR A 258 -10.20 -11.99 -0.18
C TYR A 258 -10.62 -11.25 -1.47
N SER A 259 -10.71 -12.01 -2.56
CA SER A 259 -11.12 -11.52 -3.88
C SER A 259 -12.46 -12.09 -4.29
N TRP A 260 -13.41 -11.21 -4.58
CA TRP A 260 -14.74 -11.60 -5.03
C TRP A 260 -14.72 -11.86 -6.53
N SER A 261 -15.27 -13.00 -6.94
CA SER A 261 -15.58 -13.30 -8.35
C SER A 261 -17.08 -13.58 -8.46
N PRO A 262 -17.83 -12.88 -9.32
CA PRO A 262 -19.27 -13.08 -9.42
C PRO A 262 -19.61 -14.47 -9.92
N ASN A 263 -20.54 -15.14 -9.25
CA ASN A 263 -21.10 -16.36 -9.77
C ASN A 263 -21.96 -16.09 -11.02
N ARG A 264 -22.32 -17.14 -11.77
CA ARG A 264 -23.08 -17.00 -13.03
C ARG A 264 -24.38 -16.18 -12.89
N LYS A 265 -25.06 -16.25 -11.74
CA LYS A 265 -26.32 -15.53 -11.50
C LYS A 265 -26.05 -14.04 -11.27
N GLU A 266 -25.01 -13.71 -10.50
CA GLU A 266 -24.54 -12.35 -10.28
C GLU A 266 -24.02 -11.72 -11.57
N ARG A 267 -23.22 -12.44 -12.37
CA ARG A 267 -22.81 -11.98 -13.71
C ARG A 267 -24.00 -11.62 -14.59
N LYS A 268 -25.06 -12.45 -14.60
CA LYS A 268 -26.30 -12.16 -15.35
C LYS A 268 -27.00 -10.90 -14.85
N MET A 269 -26.94 -10.64 -13.55
CA MET A 269 -27.52 -9.44 -12.96
C MET A 269 -26.70 -8.20 -13.32
N LEU A 270 -25.38 -8.26 -13.16
CA LEU A 270 -24.45 -7.18 -13.52
C LEU A 270 -24.55 -6.82 -15.01
N TYR A 271 -24.53 -7.82 -15.89
CA TYR A 271 -24.72 -7.64 -17.33
C TYR A 271 -26.02 -6.88 -17.66
N LYS A 272 -27.13 -7.24 -16.98
CA LYS A 272 -28.43 -6.56 -17.18
C LYS A 272 -28.48 -5.15 -16.60
N LEU A 273 -27.71 -4.85 -15.56
CA LEU A 273 -27.63 -3.53 -14.97
C LEU A 273 -26.83 -2.59 -15.88
N LYS A 274 -25.66 -3.03 -16.36
CA LYS A 274 -24.85 -2.30 -17.34
C LYS A 274 -25.65 -1.96 -18.60
N ALA A 275 -26.34 -2.94 -19.18
CA ALA A 275 -27.21 -2.72 -20.36
C ALA A 275 -28.37 -1.73 -20.12
N LYS A 276 -28.74 -1.43 -18.86
CA LYS A 276 -29.79 -0.47 -18.51
C LYS A 276 -29.25 0.93 -18.22
N GLU A 277 -28.04 1.03 -17.70
CA GLU A 277 -27.44 2.31 -17.31
C GLU A 277 -26.92 3.09 -18.53
N GLY A 278 -26.67 2.41 -19.66
CA GLY A 278 -26.29 3.08 -20.91
C GLY A 278 -24.93 3.78 -20.83
N ASP A 279 -24.06 3.34 -19.90
CA ASP A 279 -22.73 3.90 -19.72
C ASP A 279 -21.85 3.57 -20.94
N GLU A 280 -21.55 4.61 -21.71
CA GLU A 280 -20.52 4.64 -22.76
C GLU A 280 -19.14 5.03 -22.20
N ASP A 281 -19.01 5.32 -20.89
CA ASP A 281 -17.76 5.82 -20.31
C ASP A 281 -16.61 4.79 -20.45
N GLU A 282 -15.65 5.15 -21.31
CA GLU A 282 -14.64 4.29 -21.95
C GLU A 282 -13.47 3.83 -21.05
N ASP A 283 -13.41 4.19 -19.77
CA ASP A 283 -12.16 4.04 -19.00
C ASP A 283 -12.17 2.98 -17.88
N ASP A 284 -13.29 2.29 -17.64
CA ASP A 284 -13.37 1.19 -16.66
C ASP A 284 -13.66 -0.14 -17.36
N PHE A 285 -12.59 -0.74 -17.88
CA PHE A 285 -12.47 -2.15 -18.34
C PHE A 285 -13.57 -2.65 -19.29
N CYS A 286 -13.19 -2.70 -20.57
CA CYS A 286 -13.80 -3.42 -21.67
C CYS A 286 -14.90 -4.42 -21.26
N CYS A 287 -16.15 -3.97 -21.28
CA CYS A 287 -17.22 -4.90 -21.62
C CYS A 287 -18.07 -4.19 -22.66
N ASP A 288 -18.00 -4.67 -23.88
CA ASP A 288 -18.91 -4.28 -24.93
C ASP A 288 -20.32 -4.76 -24.53
N PRO A 289 -21.31 -3.86 -24.34
CA PRO A 289 -22.68 -4.27 -24.05
C PRO A 289 -23.31 -5.11 -25.17
N ASP A 290 -22.72 -5.11 -26.37
CA ASP A 290 -23.13 -5.94 -27.50
C ASP A 290 -22.53 -7.36 -27.46
N GLU A 291 -21.58 -7.65 -26.56
CA GLU A 291 -21.06 -9.00 -26.38
C GLU A 291 -22.11 -9.93 -25.74
N PRO A 292 -22.25 -11.17 -26.26
CA PRO A 292 -23.18 -12.14 -25.69
C PRO A 292 -22.80 -12.47 -24.24
N PHE A 293 -23.79 -12.68 -23.36
CA PHE A 293 -23.60 -13.01 -21.94
C PHE A 293 -22.54 -14.09 -21.65
N ASP A 294 -22.35 -15.05 -22.56
CA ASP A 294 -21.37 -16.12 -22.39
C ASP A 294 -19.91 -15.65 -22.51
N GLU A 295 -19.69 -14.44 -23.02
CA GLU A 295 -18.39 -13.73 -23.13
C GLU A 295 -18.21 -12.66 -22.03
N TYR A 296 -19.26 -12.34 -21.25
CA TYR A 296 -19.17 -11.40 -20.13
C TYR A 296 -18.57 -12.04 -18.86
N TYR A 297 -17.31 -11.72 -18.59
CA TYR A 297 -16.57 -12.08 -17.38
C TYR A 297 -16.06 -10.80 -16.70
N PRO A 298 -16.85 -10.19 -15.79
CA PRO A 298 -16.37 -9.03 -15.06
C PRO A 298 -15.22 -9.45 -14.14
N ASP A 299 -14.21 -8.59 -14.06
CA ASP A 299 -13.02 -8.85 -13.26
C ASP A 299 -13.37 -9.00 -11.77
N GLY A 300 -12.60 -9.86 -11.10
CA GLY A 300 -12.66 -9.96 -9.66
C GLY A 300 -12.26 -8.64 -8.98
N CYS A 301 -12.79 -8.38 -7.79
CA CYS A 301 -12.40 -7.23 -6.98
C CYS A 301 -11.98 -7.72 -5.60
N SER A 302 -10.75 -7.39 -5.19
CA SER A 302 -10.34 -7.60 -3.80
C SER A 302 -11.12 -6.70 -2.85
N TRP A 303 -11.37 -7.19 -1.64
CA TRP A 303 -12.04 -6.39 -0.62
C TRP A 303 -11.26 -5.09 -0.35
N LEU A 304 -9.93 -5.13 -0.40
CA LEU A 304 -9.08 -3.96 -0.14
C LEU A 304 -9.25 -2.92 -1.25
N LYS A 305 -9.24 -3.34 -2.53
CA LYS A 305 -9.54 -2.46 -3.68
C LYS A 305 -10.93 -1.85 -3.54
N HIS A 306 -11.95 -2.66 -3.24
CA HIS A 306 -13.30 -2.18 -3.00
C HIS A 306 -13.35 -1.14 -1.88
N ARG A 307 -12.71 -1.44 -0.74
CA ARG A 307 -12.70 -0.54 0.42
C ARG A 307 -12.01 0.78 0.11
N VAL A 308 -10.90 0.76 -0.64
CA VAL A 308 -10.22 1.97 -1.09
C VAL A 308 -11.15 2.79 -1.99
N MET A 309 -11.80 2.17 -2.99
CA MET A 309 -12.77 2.86 -3.85
C MET A 309 -13.93 3.47 -3.05
N GLU A 310 -14.44 2.76 -2.05
CA GLU A 310 -15.51 3.25 -1.18
C GLU A 310 -15.09 4.52 -0.43
N ILE A 311 -13.94 4.50 0.26
CA ILE A 311 -13.52 5.64 1.09
C ILE A 311 -13.03 6.84 0.27
N THR A 312 -12.74 6.66 -1.02
CA THR A 312 -12.36 7.72 -1.96
C THR A 312 -13.49 8.17 -2.86
N ASP A 313 -14.72 7.71 -2.61
CA ASP A 313 -15.90 8.02 -3.41
C ASP A 313 -15.70 7.67 -4.91
N SER A 314 -15.00 6.56 -5.18
CA SER A 314 -14.61 6.07 -6.52
C SER A 314 -15.29 4.75 -6.90
N LEU A 315 -16.36 4.36 -6.20
CA LEU A 315 -17.12 3.15 -6.55
C LEU A 315 -17.89 3.34 -7.84
N GLY A 316 -17.52 2.57 -8.86
CA GLY A 316 -18.29 2.43 -10.09
C GLY A 316 -19.67 1.79 -9.85
N PRO A 317 -20.57 1.82 -10.85
CA PRO A 317 -21.92 1.26 -10.74
C PRO A 317 -21.92 -0.23 -10.36
N VAL A 318 -21.02 -0.99 -10.98
CA VAL A 318 -20.83 -2.44 -10.72
C VAL A 318 -20.19 -2.67 -9.35
N SER A 319 -19.19 -1.88 -8.97
CA SER A 319 -18.44 -2.02 -7.72
C SER A 319 -19.30 -1.88 -6.46
N LYS A 320 -20.45 -1.19 -6.53
CA LYS A 320 -21.40 -1.05 -5.41
C LYS A 320 -22.07 -2.36 -4.99
N HIS A 321 -21.99 -3.40 -5.82
CA HIS A 321 -22.59 -4.71 -5.54
C HIS A 321 -21.66 -5.65 -4.76
N TYR A 322 -20.41 -5.25 -4.54
CA TYR A 322 -19.44 -6.02 -3.79
C TYR A 322 -19.63 -5.75 -2.28
N ARG A 323 -19.31 -6.74 -1.45
CA ARG A 323 -19.36 -6.63 0.01
C ARG A 323 -18.06 -7.12 0.63
N ALA A 324 -17.77 -6.62 1.84
CA ALA A 324 -16.69 -7.18 2.65
C ALA A 324 -16.95 -8.68 2.91
N PRO A 325 -15.91 -9.52 2.94
CA PRO A 325 -16.04 -10.89 3.38
C PRO A 325 -16.62 -10.93 4.79
N THR A 326 -17.43 -11.94 5.01
CA THR A 326 -18.02 -12.30 6.29
C THR A 326 -17.56 -13.70 6.66
N VAL A 327 -17.83 -14.11 7.90
CA VAL A 327 -17.55 -15.49 8.32
C VAL A 327 -18.23 -16.53 7.42
N GLN A 328 -19.36 -16.19 6.79
CA GLN A 328 -20.09 -17.07 5.88
C GLN A 328 -19.35 -17.33 4.56
N ASP A 329 -18.42 -16.46 4.21
CA ASP A 329 -17.59 -16.59 3.01
C ASP A 329 -16.34 -17.44 3.27
N ALA A 330 -16.08 -17.81 4.53
CA ALA A 330 -14.96 -18.67 4.90
C ALA A 330 -15.17 -20.10 4.38
N ILE A 331 -14.09 -20.71 3.91
CA ILE A 331 -14.12 -22.09 3.40
C ILE A 331 -14.44 -23.04 4.56
N GLY A 332 -15.45 -23.88 4.37
CA GLY A 332 -15.91 -24.82 5.39
C GLY A 332 -16.96 -24.24 6.36
N TRP A 333 -17.38 -22.99 6.18
CA TRP A 333 -18.51 -22.45 6.91
C TRP A 333 -19.80 -23.22 6.58
N THR A 334 -20.55 -23.58 7.63
CA THR A 334 -21.91 -24.12 7.55
C THR A 334 -22.74 -23.53 8.69
N GLU A 335 -24.07 -23.58 8.58
CA GLU A 335 -24.97 -23.18 9.68
C GLU A 335 -24.69 -24.01 10.94
N GLU A 336 -24.50 -25.34 10.80
CA GLU A 336 -24.14 -26.24 11.90
C GLU A 336 -22.81 -25.85 12.56
N TRP A 337 -21.81 -25.47 11.76
CA TRP A 337 -20.52 -25.01 12.25
C TRP A 337 -20.65 -23.70 13.03
N GLN A 338 -21.49 -22.77 12.56
CA GLN A 338 -21.77 -21.50 13.24
C GLN A 338 -22.46 -21.75 14.59
N GLU A 339 -23.46 -22.64 14.62
CA GLU A 339 -24.16 -23.04 15.85
C GLU A 339 -23.19 -23.62 16.88
N GLU A 340 -22.27 -24.51 16.47
CA GLU A 340 -21.24 -25.05 17.36
C GLU A 340 -20.30 -23.96 17.93
N GLN A 341 -19.94 -22.95 17.14
CA GLN A 341 -19.10 -21.86 17.64
C GLN A 341 -19.85 -20.94 18.59
N ASP A 342 -21.10 -20.62 18.30
CA ASP A 342 -21.93 -19.79 19.16
C ASP A 342 -22.14 -20.46 20.52
N GLU A 343 -22.34 -21.78 20.54
CA GLU A 343 -22.40 -22.59 21.77
C GLU A 343 -21.08 -22.57 22.55
N ARG A 344 -19.93 -22.72 21.86
CA ARG A 344 -18.60 -22.63 22.50
C ARG A 344 -18.31 -21.24 23.05
N GLY A 345 -18.67 -20.20 22.30
CA GLY A 345 -18.55 -18.80 22.71
C GLY A 345 -19.33 -18.54 23.99
N HIS A 346 -20.60 -18.96 24.01
CA HIS A 346 -21.45 -18.86 25.19
C HIS A 346 -20.88 -19.63 26.39
N MET A 347 -20.37 -20.85 26.18
CA MET A 347 -19.72 -21.63 27.23
C MET A 347 -18.49 -20.92 27.81
N MET A 348 -17.66 -20.31 26.95
CA MET A 348 -16.46 -19.58 27.39
C MET A 348 -16.82 -18.31 28.16
N ASP A 349 -17.87 -17.59 27.76
CA ASP A 349 -18.34 -16.41 28.47
C ASP A 349 -18.94 -16.79 29.84
N VAL A 350 -19.67 -17.89 29.91
CA VAL A 350 -20.18 -18.48 31.16
C VAL A 350 -19.02 -18.90 32.07
N LEU A 351 -17.97 -19.53 31.53
CA LEU A 351 -16.78 -19.91 32.30
C LEU A 351 -15.98 -18.69 32.78
N ALA A 352 -15.86 -17.65 31.95
CA ALA A 352 -15.23 -16.39 32.33
C ALA A 352 -16.00 -15.68 33.44
N ALA A 353 -17.33 -15.61 33.34
CA ALA A 353 -18.19 -15.08 34.37
C ALA A 353 -18.11 -15.91 35.67
N ALA A 354 -18.12 -17.24 35.57
CA ALA A 354 -18.01 -18.13 36.73
C ALA A 354 -16.65 -18.02 37.44
N ARG A 355 -15.55 -17.80 36.70
CA ARG A 355 -14.24 -17.48 37.27
C ARG A 355 -14.22 -16.11 37.95
N MET A 356 -14.79 -15.07 37.34
CA MET A 356 -14.90 -13.74 37.96
C MET A 356 -15.72 -13.77 39.26
N HIS A 357 -16.72 -14.65 39.36
CA HIS A 357 -17.53 -14.83 40.56
C HIS A 357 -16.98 -15.90 41.53
N GLY A 358 -15.79 -16.45 41.29
CA GLY A 358 -15.14 -17.41 42.20
C GLY A 358 -15.84 -18.77 42.31
N LEU A 359 -16.73 -19.09 41.35
CA LEU A 359 -17.47 -20.36 41.31
C LEU A 359 -16.63 -21.51 40.76
N ILE A 360 -15.57 -21.19 40.03
CA ILE A 360 -14.63 -22.15 39.44
C ILE A 360 -13.22 -21.56 39.61
N ARG A 361 -12.27 -22.37 40.09
CA ARG A 361 -10.87 -21.96 40.29
C ARG A 361 -10.03 -22.16 39.04
#